data_AF-A0A8J4A4E2-F1
#
_entry.id   AF-A0A8J4A4E2-F1
#
_cell.length_a   1.000
_cell.length_b   1.000
_cell.length_c   1.000
_cell.angle_alpha   90.00
_cell.angle_beta   90.00
_cell.angle_gamma   90.00
#
_symmetry.space_group_name_H-M   'P 1'
#
loop_
_entity.id
_entity.type
_entity.pdbx_description
1 polymer ?
#
loop_
_entity_poly.entity_id
_entity_poly.type
_entity_poly.pdbx_seq_one_letter_code
_entity_poly.pdbx_strand_id
1 'polypeptide(L)'
;MPTTIADLAADPAPLTRRLVVGREAFVLRALLPSDTAAMTAFLDGLSETSRAFWHGDVDAADQAAEWVEAIGRYDKLRLVIHREDTPGRLDGMVDLSFCVPDVAELSRYAGYGIALDPRRTARFGPCVSDARRGTGLAAAMLPPTWDAVRLLGCDRVVLYGGCARGKRSRATVLPAARVPRRGHVRRRRRHRHDARHRSIRRTRRRPGRGAVGRCRTRARGPAADGRA
;
A
#
# COMPACT_ATOMS: atom_id res chain seq x y z
N MET A 1 -3.25 -21.83 9.86
CA MET A 1 -1.86 -21.48 9.52
C MET A 1 -1.79 -19.97 9.37
N PRO A 2 -0.74 -19.30 9.88
CA PRO A 2 -0.52 -17.89 9.59
C PRO A 2 -0.38 -17.70 8.07
N THR A 3 -0.85 -16.57 7.56
CA THR A 3 -0.65 -16.19 6.16
C THR A 3 0.85 -16.02 5.91
N THR A 4 1.34 -16.39 4.74
CA THR A 4 2.73 -16.16 4.33
C THR A 4 2.87 -14.91 3.46
N ILE A 5 4.10 -14.43 3.27
CA ILE A 5 4.38 -13.31 2.35
C ILE A 5 4.00 -13.69 0.90
N ALA A 6 4.25 -14.94 0.51
CA ALA A 6 3.86 -15.44 -0.80
C ALA A 6 2.34 -15.46 -0.99
N ASP A 7 1.58 -15.84 0.05
CA ASP A 7 0.10 -15.79 0.00
C ASP A 7 -0.41 -14.35 -0.19
N LEU A 8 0.18 -13.37 0.51
CA LEU A 8 -0.19 -11.96 0.37
C LEU A 8 0.25 -11.34 -0.97
N ALA A 9 1.31 -11.86 -1.58
CA ALA A 9 1.71 -11.48 -2.93
C ALA A 9 0.75 -12.04 -3.99
N ALA A 10 0.24 -13.26 -3.78
CA ALA A 10 -0.76 -13.88 -4.63
C ALA A 10 -2.15 -13.23 -4.50
N ASP A 11 -2.54 -12.87 -3.27
CA ASP A 11 -3.77 -12.10 -2.98
C ASP A 11 -3.47 -10.90 -2.06
N PRO A 12 -3.25 -9.70 -2.63
CA PRO A 12 -2.96 -8.50 -1.86
C PRO A 12 -4.22 -7.80 -1.32
N ALA A 13 -5.43 -8.30 -1.60
CA ALA A 13 -6.67 -7.65 -1.16
C ALA A 13 -6.75 -7.43 0.37
N PRO A 14 -6.29 -8.36 1.23
CA PRO A 14 -6.26 -8.15 2.69
C PRO A 14 -5.43 -6.96 3.15
N LEU A 15 -4.50 -6.47 2.33
CA LEU A 15 -3.61 -5.35 2.64
C LEU A 15 -4.18 -3.99 2.24
N THR A 16 -5.25 -3.95 1.43
CA THR A 16 -5.80 -2.70 0.91
C THR A 16 -6.67 -2.00 1.94
N ARG A 17 -6.39 -0.72 2.19
CA ARG A 17 -7.11 0.13 3.17
C ARG A 17 -7.30 1.53 2.60
N ARG A 18 -8.51 2.06 2.78
CA ARG A 18 -8.80 3.47 2.53
C ARG A 18 -8.51 4.28 3.78
N LEU A 19 -7.87 5.43 3.60
CA LEU A 19 -7.49 6.34 4.68
C LEU A 19 -7.97 7.75 4.32
N VAL A 20 -8.25 8.55 5.35
CA VAL A 20 -8.54 9.97 5.21
C VAL A 20 -7.56 10.74 6.08
N VAL A 21 -6.83 11.67 5.48
CA VAL A 21 -5.86 12.54 6.18
C VAL A 21 -6.25 13.99 5.89
N GLY A 22 -6.72 14.70 6.91
CA GLY A 22 -7.35 16.00 6.72
C GLY A 22 -8.61 15.88 5.86
N ARG A 23 -8.56 16.39 4.63
CA ARG A 23 -9.66 16.34 3.64
C ARG A 23 -9.34 15.45 2.43
N GLU A 24 -8.17 14.82 2.42
CA GLU A 24 -7.70 14.02 1.28
C GLU A 24 -7.95 12.52 1.54
N ALA A 25 -8.39 11.82 0.51
CA ALA A 25 -8.62 10.38 0.53
C ALA A 25 -7.44 9.63 -0.11
N PHE A 26 -6.97 8.59 0.57
CA PHE A 26 -5.82 7.78 0.16
C PHE A 26 -6.17 6.30 0.15
N VAL A 27 -5.43 5.56 -0.67
CA VAL A 27 -5.41 4.10 -0.67
C VAL A 27 -4.02 3.63 -0.28
N LEU A 28 -3.92 2.91 0.82
CA LEU A 28 -2.75 2.09 1.16
C LEU A 28 -3.00 0.68 0.62
N ARG A 29 -2.03 0.12 -0.08
CA ARG A 29 -2.10 -1.24 -0.64
C ARG A 29 -0.71 -1.87 -0.74
N ALA A 30 -0.64 -3.15 -1.09
CA ALA A 30 0.63 -3.77 -1.43
C ALA A 30 1.27 -3.09 -2.65
N LEU A 31 2.61 -3.09 -2.69
CA LEU A 31 3.36 -2.86 -3.92
C LEU A 31 3.02 -3.96 -4.94
N LEU A 32 2.75 -3.56 -6.18
CA LEU A 32 2.37 -4.46 -7.28
C LEU A 32 3.45 -4.46 -8.37
N PRO A 33 3.52 -5.53 -9.19
CA PRO A 33 4.44 -5.56 -10.34
C PRO A 33 4.28 -4.41 -11.33
N SER A 34 3.08 -3.84 -11.43
CA SER A 34 2.79 -2.70 -12.31
C SER A 34 3.27 -1.35 -11.77
N ASP A 35 3.77 -1.28 -10.53
CA ASP A 35 4.11 -0.01 -9.88
C ASP A 35 5.52 0.49 -10.21
N THR A 36 6.33 -0.22 -11.01
CA THR A 36 7.74 0.12 -11.26
C THR A 36 7.93 1.60 -11.60
N ALA A 37 7.19 2.12 -12.58
CA ALA A 37 7.30 3.54 -12.97
C ALA A 37 6.89 4.51 -11.86
N ALA A 38 5.83 4.20 -11.10
CA ALA A 38 5.36 5.05 -10.00
C ALA A 38 6.35 5.02 -8.81
N MET A 39 6.98 3.87 -8.57
CA MET A 39 8.02 3.70 -7.55
C MET A 39 9.30 4.44 -7.94
N THR A 40 9.76 4.33 -9.19
CA THR A 40 10.90 5.10 -9.71
C THR A 40 10.67 6.59 -9.51
N ALA A 41 9.52 7.12 -9.95
CA ALA A 41 9.19 8.53 -9.79
C ALA A 41 9.09 8.97 -8.32
N PHE A 42 8.62 8.09 -7.44
CA PHE A 42 8.59 8.36 -6.00
C PHE A 42 9.99 8.47 -5.41
N LEU A 43 10.88 7.51 -5.71
CA LEU A 43 12.25 7.47 -5.20
C LEU A 43 13.09 8.63 -5.75
N ASP A 44 12.98 8.91 -7.04
CA ASP A 44 13.66 10.04 -7.69
C ASP A 44 13.20 11.40 -7.12
N GLY A 45 11.90 11.51 -6.80
CA GLY A 45 11.30 12.69 -6.20
C GLY A 45 11.65 12.91 -4.71
N LEU A 46 12.40 12.00 -4.07
CA LEU A 46 12.91 12.21 -2.73
C LEU A 46 14.09 13.19 -2.73
N SER A 47 14.06 14.15 -1.80
CA SER A 47 15.20 14.99 -1.46
C SER A 47 16.41 14.13 -1.09
N GLU A 48 17.61 14.68 -1.31
CA GLU A 48 18.88 14.05 -0.96
C GLU A 48 18.89 13.51 0.47
N THR A 49 18.35 14.27 1.43
CA THR A 49 18.23 13.82 2.83
C THR A 49 17.29 12.62 3.00
N SER A 50 16.14 12.59 2.31
CA SER A 50 15.25 11.42 2.32
C SER A 50 15.95 10.21 1.69
N ARG A 51 16.61 10.42 0.55
CA ARG A 51 17.27 9.40 -0.25
C ARG A 51 18.40 8.71 0.49
N ALA A 52 19.29 9.51 1.10
CA ALA A 52 20.40 9.03 1.91
C ALA A 52 19.95 8.13 3.07
N PHE A 53 18.76 8.36 3.62
CA PHE A 53 18.20 7.51 4.68
C PHE A 53 17.56 6.22 4.14
N TRP A 54 17.02 6.24 2.92
CA TRP A 54 16.11 5.21 2.42
C TRP A 54 16.77 4.18 1.50
N HIS A 55 17.61 4.61 0.57
CA HIS A 55 18.29 3.71 -0.37
C HIS A 55 19.70 4.18 -0.74
N GLY A 56 20.22 5.24 -0.10
CA GLY A 56 21.56 5.74 -0.35
C GLY A 56 21.72 6.27 -1.77
N ASP A 57 22.84 5.91 -2.41
CA ASP A 57 23.25 6.41 -3.73
C ASP A 57 22.81 5.49 -4.88
N VAL A 58 21.95 4.49 -4.61
CA VAL A 58 21.42 3.59 -5.65
C VAL A 58 20.48 4.37 -6.57
N ASP A 59 20.59 4.14 -7.88
CA ASP A 59 19.70 4.72 -8.87
C ASP A 59 18.23 4.34 -8.60
N ALA A 60 17.32 5.30 -8.79
CA ALA A 60 15.91 5.14 -8.46
C ALA A 60 15.21 4.08 -9.33
N ALA A 61 15.60 3.94 -10.59
CA ALA A 61 15.02 2.95 -11.49
C ALA A 61 15.49 1.55 -11.13
N ASP A 62 16.80 1.39 -10.89
CA ASP A 62 17.39 0.11 -10.46
C ASP A 62 16.79 -0.35 -9.14
N GLN A 63 16.68 0.56 -8.16
CA GLN A 63 16.12 0.21 -6.85
C GLN A 63 14.64 -0.17 -6.94
N ALA A 64 13.85 0.56 -7.75
CA ALA A 64 12.44 0.26 -7.96
C ALA A 64 12.24 -1.11 -8.64
N ALA A 65 13.05 -1.42 -9.66
CA ALA A 65 13.03 -2.70 -10.35
C ALA A 65 13.35 -3.86 -9.40
N GLU A 66 14.41 -3.73 -8.59
CA GLU A 66 14.78 -4.72 -7.58
C GLU A 66 13.63 -4.99 -6.58
N TRP A 67 12.99 -3.92 -6.09
CA TRP A 67 11.90 -4.06 -5.11
C TRP A 67 10.66 -4.71 -5.69
N VAL A 68 10.33 -4.41 -6.95
CA VAL A 68 9.23 -5.04 -7.67
C VAL A 68 9.54 -6.52 -7.96
N GLU A 69 10.77 -6.84 -8.38
CA GLU A 69 11.17 -8.23 -8.62
C GLU A 69 11.16 -9.08 -7.35
N ALA A 70 11.44 -8.46 -6.20
CA ALA A 70 11.43 -9.10 -4.89
C ALA A 70 10.02 -9.33 -4.30
N ILE A 71 8.94 -8.93 -4.97
CA ILE A 71 7.57 -9.15 -4.45
C ILE A 71 7.32 -10.65 -4.24
N GLY A 72 6.82 -11.01 -3.05
CA GLY A 72 6.55 -12.40 -2.69
C GLY A 72 7.82 -13.22 -2.41
N ARG A 73 9.00 -12.61 -2.50
CA ARG A 73 10.29 -13.23 -2.21
C ARG A 73 10.85 -12.66 -0.90
N TYR A 74 11.74 -13.43 -0.28
CA TYR A 74 12.42 -13.04 0.95
C TYR A 74 11.46 -12.74 2.12
N ASP A 75 11.98 -12.06 3.14
CA ASP A 75 11.29 -11.68 4.37
C ASP A 75 10.71 -10.26 4.29
N LYS A 76 10.43 -9.72 3.10
CA LYS A 76 9.99 -8.32 2.93
C LYS A 76 8.57 -8.18 2.42
N LEU A 77 7.84 -7.23 2.98
CA LEU A 77 6.54 -6.77 2.49
C LEU A 77 6.58 -5.25 2.34
N ARG A 78 6.27 -4.75 1.14
CA ARG A 78 6.20 -3.32 0.86
C ARG A 78 4.76 -2.90 0.67
N LEU A 79 4.34 -1.87 1.41
CA LEU A 79 3.06 -1.20 1.22
C LEU A 79 3.31 0.16 0.58
N VAL A 80 2.43 0.58 -0.32
CA VAL A 80 2.48 1.89 -0.97
C VAL A 80 1.18 2.64 -0.73
N ILE A 81 1.27 3.96 -0.64
CA ILE A 81 0.11 4.83 -0.49
C ILE A 81 0.05 5.84 -1.63
N HIS A 82 -1.14 6.06 -2.16
CA HIS A 82 -1.42 7.08 -3.16
C HIS A 82 -2.77 7.71 -2.88
N ARG A 83 -3.02 8.92 -3.38
CA ARG A 83 -4.37 9.49 -3.37
C ARG A 83 -5.32 8.64 -4.23
N GLU A 84 -6.61 8.63 -3.87
CA GLU A 84 -7.64 7.93 -4.64
C GLU A 84 -7.79 8.46 -6.09
N ASP A 85 -7.57 9.77 -6.30
CA ASP A 85 -7.70 10.43 -7.61
C ASP A 85 -6.43 10.36 -8.47
N THR A 86 -5.28 9.94 -7.92
CA THR A 86 -4.01 9.83 -8.66
C THR A 86 -3.29 8.50 -8.37
N PRO A 87 -3.85 7.34 -8.77
CA PRO A 87 -3.29 6.02 -8.42
C PRO A 87 -1.90 5.73 -9.00
N GLY A 88 -1.49 6.43 -10.06
CA GLY A 88 -0.16 6.32 -10.65
C GLY A 88 0.93 7.16 -9.97
N ARG A 89 0.60 7.86 -8.87
CA ARG A 89 1.54 8.70 -8.11
C ARG A 89 1.55 8.29 -6.65
N LEU A 90 2.68 7.76 -6.20
CA LEU A 90 2.84 7.38 -4.79
C LEU A 90 3.15 8.62 -3.93
N ASP A 91 2.51 8.68 -2.78
CA ASP A 91 2.71 9.71 -1.75
C ASP A 91 3.57 9.19 -0.59
N GLY A 92 3.81 7.88 -0.54
CA GLY A 92 4.62 7.22 0.46
C GLY A 92 4.66 5.71 0.31
N MET A 93 5.46 5.09 1.15
CA MET A 93 5.61 3.65 1.26
C MET A 93 5.96 3.22 2.68
N VAL A 94 5.80 1.94 2.96
CA VAL A 94 6.30 1.27 4.15
C VAL A 94 7.05 0.03 3.70
N ASP A 95 8.28 -0.13 4.17
CA ASP A 95 9.06 -1.36 4.08
C ASP A 95 8.96 -2.12 5.40
N LEU A 96 8.42 -3.34 5.34
CA LEU A 96 8.39 -4.28 6.46
C LEU A 96 9.39 -5.40 6.19
N SER A 97 10.25 -5.68 7.16
CA SER A 97 11.13 -6.86 7.13
C SER A 97 10.85 -7.75 8.33
N PHE A 98 10.66 -9.04 8.07
CA PHE A 98 10.28 -10.06 9.06
C PHE A 98 11.47 -10.88 9.56
N CYS A 99 12.68 -10.51 9.15
CA CYS A 99 13.92 -10.95 9.76
C CYS A 99 14.47 -9.85 10.68
N VAL A 100 14.81 -10.23 11.91
CA VAL A 100 15.64 -9.43 12.83
C VAL A 100 17.01 -10.12 12.93
N PRO A 101 17.90 -9.94 11.94
CA PRO A 101 19.14 -10.74 11.87
C PRO A 101 20.23 -10.23 12.82
N ASP A 102 20.15 -8.99 13.28
CA ASP A 102 21.27 -8.31 13.93
C ASP A 102 21.26 -8.47 15.46
N VAL A 103 22.26 -9.18 16.00
CA VAL A 103 22.51 -9.31 17.44
C VAL A 103 22.69 -7.95 18.11
N ALA A 104 23.25 -6.96 17.42
CA ALA A 104 23.40 -5.61 17.94
C ALA A 104 22.04 -4.93 18.15
N GLU A 105 21.09 -5.15 17.25
CA GLU A 105 19.74 -4.60 17.38
C GLU A 105 18.98 -5.25 18.54
N LEU A 106 19.07 -6.57 18.68
CA LEU A 106 18.51 -7.30 19.82
C LEU A 106 19.12 -6.79 21.14
N SER A 107 20.45 -6.62 21.18
CA SER A 107 21.18 -6.12 22.35
C SER A 107 20.79 -4.68 22.69
N ARG A 108 20.58 -3.83 21.68
CA ARG A 108 20.14 -2.44 21.86
C ARG A 108 18.79 -2.37 22.56
N TYR A 109 17.80 -3.16 22.12
CA TYR A 109 16.49 -3.20 22.76
C TYR A 109 16.55 -3.87 24.15
N ALA A 110 17.37 -4.91 24.32
CA ALA A 110 17.58 -5.55 25.62
C ALA A 110 18.16 -4.57 26.66
N GLY A 111 19.05 -3.66 26.25
CA GLY A 111 19.57 -2.58 27.09
C GLY A 111 18.50 -1.60 27.61
N TYR A 112 17.33 -1.55 26.97
CA TYR A 112 16.16 -0.80 27.43
C TYR A 112 15.14 -1.68 28.19
N GLY A 113 15.49 -2.93 28.53
CA GLY A 113 14.58 -3.88 29.15
C GLY A 113 13.53 -4.47 28.21
N ILE A 114 13.71 -4.33 26.89
CA ILE A 114 12.79 -4.83 25.87
C ILE A 114 13.40 -6.07 25.23
N ALA A 115 12.93 -7.25 25.64
CA ALA A 115 13.30 -8.51 24.99
C ALA A 115 12.50 -8.70 23.69
N LEU A 116 13.16 -8.67 22.54
CA LEU A 116 12.55 -8.95 21.24
C LEU A 116 12.57 -10.44 20.92
N ASP A 117 11.49 -10.93 20.32
CA ASP A 117 11.43 -12.28 19.75
C ASP A 117 11.53 -12.13 18.23
N PRO A 118 12.64 -12.56 17.59
CA PRO A 118 12.82 -12.41 16.14
C PRO A 118 11.70 -13.03 15.32
N ARG A 119 11.01 -14.07 15.82
CA ARG A 119 9.92 -14.74 15.11
C ARG A 119 8.60 -13.99 15.16
N ARG A 120 8.48 -12.99 16.02
CA ARG A 120 7.26 -12.22 16.28
C ARG A 120 7.44 -10.72 16.09
N THR A 121 8.64 -10.30 15.70
CA THR A 121 9.04 -8.90 15.56
C THR A 121 9.32 -8.59 14.10
N ALA A 122 8.61 -7.60 13.55
CA ALA A 122 8.92 -7.02 12.25
C ALA A 122 9.70 -5.71 12.42
N ARG A 123 10.56 -5.41 11.46
CA ARG A 123 11.18 -4.10 11.29
C ARG A 123 10.30 -3.27 10.37
N PHE A 124 10.22 -1.98 10.67
CA PHE A 124 9.38 -1.03 9.96
C PHE A 124 10.19 0.19 9.57
N GLY A 125 10.14 0.53 8.29
CA GLY A 125 10.53 1.83 7.78
C GLY A 125 9.35 2.48 7.06
N PRO A 126 8.93 3.70 7.43
CA PRO A 126 8.00 4.50 6.63
C PRO A 126 8.71 5.62 5.86
N CYS A 127 8.43 5.73 4.57
CA CYS A 127 8.83 6.88 3.77
C CYS A 127 7.59 7.62 3.30
N VAL A 128 7.56 8.94 3.42
CA VAL A 128 6.55 9.77 2.76
C VAL A 128 7.28 10.75 1.86
N SER A 129 6.65 11.11 0.74
CA SER A 129 7.20 12.14 -0.14
C SER A 129 7.39 13.44 0.64
N ASP A 130 8.35 14.26 0.21
CA ASP A 130 8.68 15.47 0.94
C ASP A 130 7.50 16.45 1.00
N ALA A 131 6.67 16.47 -0.05
CA ALA A 131 5.43 17.24 -0.11
C ALA A 131 4.36 16.81 0.92
N ARG A 132 4.50 15.61 1.51
CA ARG A 132 3.57 15.06 2.50
C ARG A 132 4.13 15.03 3.92
N ARG A 133 5.34 15.54 4.14
CA ARG A 133 5.89 15.71 5.49
C ARG A 133 5.01 16.65 6.31
N GLY A 134 4.85 16.35 7.60
CA GLY A 134 4.06 17.16 8.52
C GLY A 134 2.53 17.08 8.36
N THR A 135 2.02 16.36 7.34
CA THR A 135 0.57 16.24 7.09
C THR A 135 -0.14 15.21 7.97
N GLY A 136 0.62 14.37 8.68
CA GLY A 136 0.08 13.23 9.42
C GLY A 136 -0.05 11.94 8.60
N LEU A 137 0.30 11.95 7.31
CA LEU A 137 0.19 10.77 6.43
C LEU A 137 0.91 9.53 6.99
N ALA A 138 2.18 9.68 7.41
CA ALA A 138 2.95 8.58 8.00
C ALA A 138 2.27 7.98 9.24
N ALA A 139 1.66 8.81 10.10
CA ALA A 139 0.94 8.35 11.28
C ALA A 139 -0.35 7.60 10.90
N ALA A 140 -1.07 8.08 9.87
CA ALA A 140 -2.28 7.43 9.36
C ALA A 140 -2.00 6.05 8.73
N MET A 141 -0.78 5.83 8.21
CA MET A 141 -0.35 4.53 7.69
C MET A 141 -0.07 3.49 8.78
N LEU A 142 0.14 3.89 10.04
CA LEU A 142 0.53 2.96 11.11
C LEU A 142 -0.54 1.89 11.43
N PRO A 143 -1.83 2.23 11.69
CA PRO A 143 -2.84 1.21 11.99
C PRO A 143 -2.99 0.12 10.92
N PRO A 144 -3.12 0.44 9.61
CA PRO A 144 -3.25 -0.59 8.59
C PRO A 144 -1.94 -1.36 8.35
N THR A 145 -0.78 -0.73 8.54
CA THR A 145 0.51 -1.43 8.51
C THR A 145 0.59 -2.48 9.62
N TRP A 146 0.10 -2.14 10.82
CA TRP A 146 0.08 -3.05 11.94
C TRP A 146 -0.87 -4.24 11.71
N ASP A 147 -2.01 -4.00 11.05
CA ASP A 147 -2.89 -5.08 10.61
C ASP A 147 -2.17 -6.02 9.62
N ALA A 148 -1.36 -5.49 8.70
CA ALA A 148 -0.56 -6.30 7.77
C ALA A 148 0.46 -7.20 8.51
N VAL A 149 1.18 -6.63 9.50
CA VAL A 149 2.14 -7.38 10.32
C VAL A 149 1.47 -8.54 11.08
N ARG A 150 0.25 -8.31 11.59
CA ARG A 150 -0.53 -9.34 12.30
C ARG A 150 -0.98 -10.49 11.41
N LEU A 151 -1.25 -10.24 10.13
CA LEU A 151 -1.59 -11.32 9.17
C LEU A 151 -0.46 -12.36 9.09
N LEU A 152 0.78 -11.91 9.28
CA LEU A 152 2.00 -12.72 9.24
C LEU A 152 2.39 -13.27 10.63
N GLY A 153 1.51 -13.17 11.63
CA GLY A 153 1.73 -13.73 12.97
C GLY A 153 2.67 -12.93 13.88
N CYS A 154 3.15 -11.77 13.42
CA CYS A 154 3.95 -10.86 14.23
C CYS A 154 3.06 -9.95 15.09
N ASP A 155 3.51 -9.64 16.30
CA ASP A 155 2.80 -8.78 17.24
C ASP A 155 3.67 -7.67 17.83
N ARG A 156 4.86 -7.48 17.27
CA ARG A 156 5.82 -6.43 17.59
C ARG A 156 6.37 -5.81 16.32
N VAL A 157 6.56 -4.50 16.36
CA VAL A 157 7.23 -3.74 15.29
C VAL A 157 8.27 -2.84 15.92
N VAL A 158 9.44 -2.80 15.31
CA VAL A 158 10.56 -1.94 15.71
C VAL A 158 11.00 -1.06 14.55
N LEU A 159 11.39 0.18 14.87
CA LEU A 159 12.04 1.06 13.90
C LEU A 159 13.52 0.68 13.82
N TYR A 160 13.98 0.30 12.64
CA TYR A 160 15.37 -0.04 12.38
C TYR A 160 16.22 1.22 12.14
N GLY A 161 17.50 1.18 12.56
CA GLY A 161 18.46 2.28 12.32
C GLY A 161 18.37 3.47 13.30
N GLY A 162 17.36 3.50 14.17
CA GLY A 162 17.11 4.61 15.10
C GLY A 162 16.69 5.91 14.39
N CYS A 163 16.02 6.83 15.10
CA CYS A 163 15.91 8.20 14.58
C CYS A 163 17.28 8.85 14.77
N ALA A 164 17.88 9.36 13.69
CA ALA A 164 19.16 10.06 13.72
C ALA A 164 19.23 11.05 14.90
N ARG A 165 20.38 11.05 15.60
CA ARG A 165 20.67 11.96 16.72
C ARG A 165 20.33 13.40 16.30
N GLY A 166 19.37 14.01 16.99
CA GLY A 166 18.82 15.34 16.69
C GLY A 166 17.29 15.35 16.60
N LYS A 167 16.67 14.23 16.24
CA LYS A 167 15.23 13.99 16.42
C LYS A 167 15.08 13.18 17.70
N ARG A 168 14.49 13.73 18.76
CA ARG A 168 14.36 13.05 20.08
C ARG A 168 13.71 11.67 19.90
N SER A 169 14.53 10.63 19.82
CA SER A 169 14.11 9.24 19.72
C SER A 169 13.81 8.71 21.11
N ARG A 170 12.53 8.68 21.47
CA ARG A 170 12.07 7.66 22.43
C ARG A 170 11.93 6.37 21.65
N ALA A 171 12.70 5.36 22.00
CA ALA A 171 12.42 3.99 21.57
C ALA A 171 11.00 3.66 22.03
N THR A 172 10.04 3.83 21.13
CA THR A 172 8.63 3.60 21.42
C THR A 172 8.31 2.24 20.85
N VAL A 173 8.34 1.23 21.72
CA VAL A 173 7.56 0.02 21.45
C VAL A 173 6.12 0.46 21.54
N LEU A 174 5.44 0.57 20.40
CA LEU A 174 4.01 0.86 20.40
C LEU A 174 3.31 -0.37 21.01
N PRO A 175 2.72 -0.26 22.22
CA PRO A 175 1.97 -1.38 22.76
C PRO A 175 0.79 -1.65 21.82
N ALA A 176 0.48 -2.93 21.60
CA ALA A 176 -0.70 -3.30 20.83
C ALA A 176 -1.92 -2.63 21.46
N ALA A 177 -2.46 -1.61 20.78
CA ALA A 177 -3.76 -1.08 21.13
C ALA A 177 -4.73 -2.27 21.13
N ARG A 178 -5.37 -2.53 22.28
CA ARG A 178 -6.44 -3.51 22.39
C ARG A 178 -7.55 -3.04 21.46
N VAL A 179 -7.57 -3.54 20.23
CA VAL A 179 -8.70 -3.34 19.32
C VAL A 179 -9.90 -3.97 20.02
N PRO A 180 -10.96 -3.22 20.34
CA PRO A 180 -12.14 -3.80 20.94
C PRO A 180 -12.65 -4.90 20.00
N ARG A 181 -12.72 -6.13 20.50
CA ARG A 181 -13.34 -7.25 19.80
C ARG A 181 -14.72 -6.76 19.34
N ARG A 182 -14.96 -6.75 18.02
CA ARG A 182 -16.26 -6.40 17.44
C ARG A 182 -17.33 -7.24 18.16
N GLY A 183 -18.10 -6.58 19.01
CA GLY A 183 -19.23 -7.20 19.68
C GLY A 183 -20.17 -7.78 18.64
N HIS A 184 -20.62 -9.01 18.85
CA HIS A 184 -21.65 -9.64 18.04
C HIS A 184 -22.86 -8.72 17.92
N VAL A 185 -23.02 -8.10 16.76
CA VAL A 185 -24.26 -7.43 16.38
C VAL A 185 -25.31 -8.52 16.22
N ARG A 186 -26.12 -8.73 17.25
CA ARG A 186 -27.35 -9.53 17.18
C ARG A 186 -28.22 -8.93 16.07
N ARG A 187 -28.26 -9.59 14.91
CA ARG A 187 -29.21 -9.31 13.83
C ARG A 187 -30.63 -9.51 14.38
N ARG A 188 -31.33 -8.43 14.72
CA ARG A 188 -32.78 -8.45 14.89
C ARG A 188 -33.41 -8.71 13.52
N ARG A 189 -33.88 -9.93 13.28
CA ARG A 189 -34.79 -10.26 12.18
C ARG A 189 -36.07 -9.45 12.37
N ARG A 190 -36.31 -8.45 11.52
CA ARG A 190 -37.65 -7.86 11.35
C ARG A 190 -38.35 -8.68 10.28
N HIS A 191 -39.41 -9.39 10.67
CA HIS A 191 -40.42 -9.90 9.76
C HIS A 191 -41.06 -8.70 9.03
N ARG A 192 -40.95 -8.67 7.69
CA ARG A 192 -41.83 -7.86 6.85
C ARG A 192 -42.93 -8.77 6.35
N HIS A 193 -44.15 -8.44 6.73
CA HIS A 193 -45.38 -9.02 6.18
C HIS A 193 -45.62 -8.44 4.79
N ASP A 194 -45.89 -9.33 3.84
CA ASP A 194 -46.39 -9.04 2.51
C ASP A 194 -47.73 -8.29 2.57
N ALA A 195 -47.85 -7.24 1.77
CA ALA A 195 -49.13 -6.69 1.35
C ALA A 195 -49.15 -6.52 -0.17
N ARG A 196 -50.12 -7.20 -0.75
CA ARG A 196 -50.42 -7.44 -2.16
C ARG A 196 -50.80 -6.18 -2.96
N HIS A 197 -50.71 -6.38 -4.29
CA HIS A 197 -51.58 -5.85 -5.36
C HIS A 197 -51.66 -4.34 -5.62
N ARG A 198 -51.19 -3.95 -6.82
CA ARG A 198 -52.10 -3.41 -7.87
C ARG A 198 -51.46 -3.51 -9.26
N SER A 199 -52.18 -4.19 -10.15
CA SER A 199 -51.98 -4.24 -11.59
C SER A 199 -52.65 -3.04 -12.25
N ILE A 200 -51.96 -2.31 -13.14
CA ILE A 200 -52.61 -1.57 -14.24
C ILE A 200 -51.83 -1.80 -15.53
N ARG A 201 -52.60 -2.07 -16.58
CA ARG A 201 -52.25 -2.49 -17.94
C ARG A 201 -51.81 -1.30 -18.82
N ARG A 202 -50.91 -1.64 -19.76
CA ARG A 202 -50.83 -1.25 -21.20
C ARG A 202 -50.82 0.25 -21.56
N THR A 203 -49.85 0.67 -22.39
CA THR A 203 -50.02 0.77 -23.87
C THR A 203 -48.75 1.24 -24.61
N ARG A 204 -48.42 0.47 -25.67
CA ARG A 204 -48.05 0.85 -27.05
C ARG A 204 -46.81 1.73 -27.41
N ARG A 205 -46.11 1.16 -28.41
CA ARG A 205 -45.56 1.74 -29.66
C ARG A 205 -44.12 2.34 -29.67
N ARG A 206 -43.16 1.49 -30.08
CA ARG A 206 -42.40 1.43 -31.37
C ARG A 206 -41.66 2.69 -31.91
N PRO A 207 -40.73 2.56 -32.88
CA PRO A 207 -39.30 2.80 -32.69
C PRO A 207 -38.72 3.96 -33.53
N GLY A 208 -37.56 4.50 -33.12
CA GLY A 208 -36.79 5.49 -33.88
C GLY A 208 -35.44 4.94 -34.34
N ARG A 209 -35.28 4.78 -35.65
CA ARG A 209 -34.03 4.54 -36.38
C ARG A 209 -33.30 5.86 -36.64
N GLY A 210 -31.97 5.83 -36.68
CA GLY A 210 -31.09 6.83 -37.31
C GLY A 210 -29.64 6.52 -36.92
N ALA A 211 -28.79 5.83 -37.71
CA ALA A 211 -28.19 6.25 -39.00
C ALA A 211 -27.27 7.47 -38.76
N VAL A 212 -26.03 7.62 -39.20
CA VAL A 212 -25.06 6.96 -40.09
C VAL A 212 -23.69 7.55 -39.69
N GLY A 213 -22.60 6.79 -39.71
CA GLY A 213 -21.26 7.35 -39.48
C GLY A 213 -20.16 6.46 -40.02
N ARG A 214 -20.06 6.37 -41.34
CA ARG A 214 -19.00 5.63 -42.06
C ARG A 214 -17.66 6.36 -41.85
N CYS A 215 -16.70 5.74 -41.19
CA CYS A 215 -15.31 6.18 -41.26
C CYS A 215 -14.62 5.45 -42.41
N ARG A 216 -14.17 6.22 -43.40
CA ARG A 216 -13.54 5.75 -44.63
C ARG A 216 -12.15 5.17 -44.34
N THR A 217 -11.92 4.00 -44.89
CA THR A 217 -10.61 3.48 -45.30
C THR A 217 -9.82 4.49 -46.15
N ARG A 218 -8.54 4.69 -45.84
CA ARG A 218 -7.50 4.98 -46.84
C ARG A 218 -6.39 3.94 -46.67
N ALA A 219 -6.23 3.14 -47.71
CA ALA A 219 -5.12 2.24 -47.95
C ALA A 219 -4.21 2.86 -49.01
N ARG A 220 -2.97 2.34 -49.08
CA ARG A 220 -1.95 2.50 -50.14
C ARG A 220 -1.25 3.87 -50.13
N GLY A 221 0.08 3.97 -50.25
CA GLY A 221 1.12 3.03 -50.71
C GLY A 221 2.42 3.84 -50.87
N PRO A 222 3.38 3.45 -51.72
CA PRO A 222 4.69 2.95 -51.26
C PRO A 222 5.92 3.77 -51.74
N ALA A 223 7.09 3.28 -51.32
CA ALA A 223 8.35 3.15 -52.09
C ALA A 223 9.33 4.33 -52.24
N ALA A 224 10.56 3.90 -52.59
CA ALA A 224 11.78 4.60 -53.03
C ALA A 224 12.69 5.12 -51.89
N ASP A 225 13.85 4.47 -51.67
CA ASP A 225 15.15 4.73 -52.33
C ASP A 225 15.74 6.05 -51.81
N GLY A 226 16.97 6.19 -51.32
CA GLY A 226 18.22 5.54 -51.65
C GLY A 226 19.28 6.65 -51.73
N ARG A 227 20.47 6.42 -51.15
CA ARG A 227 21.74 7.15 -51.32
C ARG A 227 21.85 8.59 -50.75
N ALA A 228 22.76 8.75 -49.79
CA ALA A 228 24.08 9.34 -50.02
C ALA A 228 25.06 8.75 -49.00
#